data_AF-X1J8D3-F1
#
_entry.id   AF-X1J8D3-F1
#
_cell.length_a   1.000
_cell.length_b   1.000
_cell.length_c   1.000
_cell.angle_alpha   90.00
_cell.angle_beta   90.00
_cell.angle_gamma   90.00
#
_symmetry.space_group_name_H-M   'P 1'
#
loop_
_entity.id
_entity.type
_entity.pdbx_description
1 polymer ?
#
loop_
_entity_poly.entity_id
_entity_poly.type
_entity_poly.pdbx_seq_one_letter_code
_entity_poly.pdbx_strand_id
1 'polypeptide(L)'
;MEHYELRLLADYTQPAPPAVQLANTWNRPTPAAVGGELEADERGEVVFAEIQPPVDGVGINDEDLRKVVIVLDGHEIGEYISLSGIRTTLMTPVKERIWGAKLYSFGTPHNTNPLLNTTLKYKQNVTVACLAGPAAAGITGASQQYRVRLWGYVYKAAELPAAFNGGMMLFPAALTDRTRRRTVNIVKTPIPINGETWQTLPGGVNQGIPKVNAFARYAYNARATDG
;
A
#
# COMPACT_ATOMS: atom_id res chain seq x y z
N MET A 1 -3.88 3.37 27.38
CA MET A 1 -2.99 2.58 26.51
C MET A 1 -3.57 2.61 25.11
N GLU A 2 -3.10 3.56 24.30
CA GLU A 2 -3.51 3.84 22.90
C GLU A 2 -2.86 2.87 21.89
N HIS A 3 -2.49 1.66 22.32
CA HIS A 3 -1.45 0.86 21.64
C HIS A 3 -1.85 0.27 20.27
N TYR A 4 -3.10 0.44 19.81
CA TYR A 4 -3.58 -0.12 18.53
C TYR A 4 -4.52 0.83 17.79
N GLU A 5 -4.20 2.12 17.74
CA GLU A 5 -4.96 3.06 16.92
C GLU A 5 -4.42 3.13 15.49
N LEU A 6 -5.35 3.23 14.54
CA LEU A 6 -5.00 3.47 13.14
C LEU A 6 -4.33 4.85 13.03
N ARG A 7 -3.10 4.87 12.54
CA ARG A 7 -2.31 6.10 12.42
C ARG A 7 -1.83 6.33 11.00
N LEU A 8 -1.48 7.58 10.72
CA LEU A 8 -0.80 7.98 9.50
C LEU A 8 0.66 7.50 9.59
N LEU A 9 1.07 6.64 8.65
CA LEU A 9 2.40 6.02 8.63
C LEU A 9 3.36 6.73 7.69
N ALA A 10 2.85 7.30 6.61
CA ALA A 10 3.62 8.10 5.69
C ALA A 10 2.73 9.15 5.05
N ASP A 11 3.23 10.36 4.89
CA ASP A 11 2.53 11.47 4.26
C ASP A 11 3.47 12.20 3.32
N TYR A 12 3.22 11.99 2.03
CA TYR A 12 3.98 12.65 0.98
C TYR A 12 3.10 13.67 0.28
N THR A 13 3.50 14.93 0.31
CA THR A 13 2.94 15.98 -0.53
C THR A 13 4.01 16.44 -1.51
N GLN A 14 3.69 16.45 -2.80
CA GLN A 14 4.61 16.99 -3.80
C GLN A 14 4.95 18.45 -3.47
N PRO A 15 6.23 18.86 -3.54
CA PRO A 15 6.59 20.27 -3.40
C PRO A 15 5.78 21.17 -4.36
N ALA A 16 5.43 22.35 -3.87
CA ALA A 16 4.76 23.39 -4.65
C ALA A 16 5.74 23.99 -5.68
N PRO A 17 5.24 24.65 -6.73
CA PRO A 17 6.10 25.40 -7.67
C PRO A 17 7.12 26.30 -6.96
N PRO A 18 8.35 26.43 -7.50
CA PRO A 18 8.78 25.99 -8.83
C PRO A 18 9.26 24.52 -8.92
N ALA A 19 9.29 23.78 -7.80
CA ALA A 19 9.76 22.40 -7.77
C ALA A 19 8.64 21.41 -8.15
N VAL A 20 8.27 21.39 -9.44
CA VAL A 20 7.25 20.47 -9.97
C VAL A 20 7.91 19.21 -10.54
N GLN A 21 7.26 18.05 -10.35
CA GLN A 21 7.73 16.81 -10.95
C GLN A 21 7.62 16.89 -12.49
N LEU A 22 8.72 16.58 -13.19
CA LEU A 22 8.73 16.58 -14.65
C LEU A 22 7.92 15.41 -15.21
N ALA A 23 7.31 15.61 -16.38
CA ALA A 23 6.57 14.56 -17.09
C ALA A 23 7.41 13.29 -17.30
N ASN A 24 6.77 12.12 -17.19
CA ASN A 24 7.38 10.79 -17.31
C ASN A 24 8.58 10.52 -16.39
N THR A 25 8.78 11.33 -15.34
CA THR A 25 9.82 11.09 -14.35
C THR A 25 9.24 10.42 -13.13
N TRP A 26 10.09 9.66 -12.44
CA TRP A 26 9.75 9.12 -11.13
C TRP A 26 10.20 10.08 -10.04
N ASN A 27 9.35 10.23 -9.03
CA ASN A 27 9.67 10.89 -7.79
C ASN A 27 9.66 9.87 -6.66
N ARG A 28 10.75 9.85 -5.88
CA ARG A 28 11.01 8.86 -4.82
C ARG A 28 11.48 9.59 -3.57
N PRO A 29 10.57 10.18 -2.78
CA PRO A 29 10.93 10.79 -1.51
C PRO A 29 11.59 9.75 -0.57
N THR A 30 12.52 10.22 0.25
CA THR A 30 13.13 9.38 1.29
C THR A 30 12.09 9.05 2.36
N PRO A 31 12.25 7.94 3.11
CA PRO A 31 11.38 7.65 4.25
C PRO A 31 11.30 8.79 5.27
N ALA A 32 12.43 9.43 5.59
CA ALA A 32 12.46 10.61 6.46
C ALA A 32 11.60 11.76 5.93
N ALA A 33 11.59 12.00 4.61
CA ALA A 33 10.81 13.08 3.99
C ALA A 33 9.29 12.85 4.06
N VAL A 34 8.85 11.60 4.30
CA VAL A 34 7.43 11.23 4.40
C VAL A 34 7.02 10.86 5.82
N GLY A 35 7.94 10.93 6.80
CA GLY A 35 7.70 10.46 8.17
C GLY A 35 7.53 8.95 8.29
N GLY A 36 8.05 8.18 7.32
CA GLY A 36 7.83 6.74 7.19
C GLY A 36 8.84 5.85 7.92
N GLU A 37 9.64 6.41 8.82
CA GLU A 37 10.65 5.69 9.60
C GLU A 37 10.06 5.12 10.89
N LEU A 38 10.53 3.95 11.29
CA LEU A 38 10.18 3.29 12.55
C LEU A 38 11.37 3.32 13.50
N GLU A 39 11.05 3.31 14.79
CA GLU A 39 12.04 3.03 15.83
C GLU A 39 12.54 1.58 15.71
N ALA A 40 13.73 1.30 16.25
CA ALA A 40 14.36 -0.02 16.14
C ALA A 40 13.48 -1.16 16.73
N ASP A 41 12.72 -0.83 17.78
CA ASP A 41 11.82 -1.73 18.48
C ASP A 41 10.40 -1.75 17.90
N GLU A 42 10.17 -1.15 16.73
CA GLU A 42 8.84 -1.02 16.11
C GLU A 42 8.66 -1.85 14.84
N ARG A 43 7.43 -2.30 14.58
CA ARG A 43 7.04 -3.02 13.36
C ARG A 43 5.76 -2.45 12.81
N GLY A 44 5.74 -2.13 11.53
CA GLY A 44 4.60 -1.48 10.88
C GLY A 44 3.86 -2.40 9.94
N GLU A 45 2.55 -2.17 9.81
CA GLU A 45 1.74 -2.68 8.72
C GLU A 45 0.92 -1.57 8.05
N VAL A 46 1.01 -1.46 6.72
CA VAL A 46 0.15 -0.56 5.95
C VAL A 46 -1.14 -1.30 5.58
N VAL A 47 -2.27 -0.69 5.92
CA VAL A 47 -3.61 -1.24 5.75
C VAL A 47 -4.24 -0.72 4.45
N PHE A 48 -4.16 0.58 4.21
CA PHE A 48 -4.65 1.19 2.97
C PHE A 48 -3.83 2.43 2.61
N ALA A 49 -3.98 2.87 1.37
CA ALA A 49 -3.44 4.12 0.88
C ALA A 49 -4.57 5.11 0.58
N GLU A 50 -4.23 6.38 0.60
CA GLU A 50 -5.05 7.46 0.08
C GLU A 50 -4.22 8.27 -0.90
N ILE A 51 -4.82 8.61 -2.02
CA ILE A 51 -4.19 9.42 -3.04
C ILE A 51 -5.12 10.59 -3.30
N GLN A 52 -4.60 11.80 -3.12
CA GLN A 52 -5.17 13.00 -3.67
C GLN A 52 -4.48 13.26 -5.02
N PRO A 53 -5.16 13.00 -6.14
CA PRO A 53 -4.60 13.21 -7.47
C PRO A 53 -4.41 14.70 -7.73
N PRO A 54 -3.47 15.10 -8.61
CA PRO A 54 -3.37 16.48 -9.07
C PRO A 54 -4.60 16.81 -9.93
N VAL A 55 -5.19 18.00 -9.75
CA VAL A 55 -6.42 18.43 -10.43
C VAL A 55 -6.32 19.87 -10.88
N ASP A 56 -6.43 20.11 -12.19
CA ASP A 56 -6.26 21.43 -12.81
C ASP A 56 -7.55 22.28 -12.86
N GLY A 57 -8.42 22.14 -11.85
CA GLY A 57 -9.65 22.92 -11.71
C GLY A 57 -10.95 22.15 -11.92
N VAL A 58 -12.08 22.88 -11.90
CA VAL A 58 -13.43 22.31 -11.98
C VAL A 58 -13.72 21.91 -13.43
N GLY A 59 -13.92 20.61 -13.67
CA GLY A 59 -14.36 20.09 -14.97
C GLY A 59 -13.26 19.91 -16.02
N ILE A 60 -12.00 20.15 -15.68
CA ILE A 60 -10.84 19.92 -16.56
C ILE A 60 -10.21 18.56 -16.24
N ASN A 61 -9.72 17.90 -17.30
CA ASN A 61 -9.11 16.57 -17.27
C ASN A 61 -8.06 16.43 -16.17
N ASP A 62 -8.03 15.24 -15.59
CA ASP A 62 -7.11 14.85 -14.53
C ASP A 62 -5.66 15.02 -15.01
N GLU A 63 -4.81 15.68 -14.22
CA GLU A 63 -3.38 15.53 -14.44
C GLU A 63 -2.97 14.13 -14.01
N ASP A 64 -2.17 13.47 -14.86
CA ASP A 64 -1.89 12.06 -14.72
C ASP A 64 -0.76 11.84 -13.70
N LEU A 65 -1.10 11.45 -12.48
CA LEU A 65 -0.20 10.65 -11.64
C LEU A 65 -0.35 9.19 -12.07
N ARG A 66 0.40 8.81 -13.10
CA ARG A 66 0.21 7.54 -13.83
C ARG A 66 0.30 6.32 -12.93
N LYS A 67 1.25 6.29 -11.99
CA LYS A 67 1.50 5.12 -11.14
C LYS A 67 2.01 5.54 -9.77
N VAL A 68 1.44 4.94 -8.73
CA VAL A 68 1.94 5.01 -7.36
C VAL A 68 2.29 3.60 -6.88
N VAL A 69 3.53 3.46 -6.41
CA VAL A 69 4.07 2.20 -5.87
C VAL A 69 4.46 2.45 -4.42
N ILE A 70 4.13 1.50 -3.55
CA ILE A 70 4.58 1.51 -2.16
C ILE A 70 5.95 0.82 -2.09
N VAL A 71 6.84 1.37 -1.29
CA VAL A 71 8.21 0.87 -1.08
C VAL A 71 8.35 0.50 0.39
N LEU A 72 8.65 -0.76 0.69
CA LEU A 72 8.79 -1.29 2.04
C LEU A 72 10.24 -1.70 2.26
N ASP A 73 10.93 -1.09 3.23
CA ASP A 73 12.33 -1.38 3.55
C ASP A 73 13.23 -1.40 2.31
N GLY A 74 13.06 -0.40 1.43
CA GLY A 74 13.76 -0.30 0.14
C GLY A 74 13.26 -1.19 -1.00
N HIS A 75 12.25 -2.03 -0.78
CA HIS A 75 11.71 -2.95 -1.79
C HIS A 75 10.41 -2.41 -2.41
N GLU A 76 10.41 -2.15 -3.72
CA GLU A 76 9.20 -1.76 -4.45
C GLU A 76 8.24 -2.96 -4.59
N ILE A 77 7.04 -2.88 -4.02
CA ILE A 77 6.03 -3.95 -4.13
C ILE A 77 5.11 -3.80 -5.35
N GLY A 78 5.57 -3.07 -6.37
CA GLY A 78 4.83 -2.74 -7.60
C GLY A 78 4.38 -3.97 -8.40
N GLU A 79 4.99 -5.13 -8.15
CA GLU A 79 4.56 -6.41 -8.72
C GLU A 79 3.27 -6.94 -8.07
N TYR A 80 2.95 -6.60 -6.83
CA TYR A 80 1.69 -7.04 -6.21
C TYR A 80 0.67 -5.91 -6.19
N ILE A 81 1.14 -4.69 -5.92
CA ILE A 81 0.30 -3.51 -5.72
C ILE A 81 0.82 -2.36 -6.58
N SER A 82 0.04 -2.03 -7.59
CA SER A 82 0.23 -0.89 -8.46
C SER A 82 -1.02 -0.04 -8.40
N LEU A 83 -0.93 1.14 -7.80
CA LEU A 83 -2.07 2.03 -7.60
C LEU A 83 -2.12 3.08 -8.70
N SER A 84 -3.32 3.35 -9.21
CA SER A 84 -3.53 4.48 -10.12
C SER A 84 -3.60 5.75 -9.29
N GLY A 85 -2.88 6.80 -9.71
CA GLY A 85 -3.02 8.14 -9.18
C GLY A 85 -3.87 9.05 -10.07
N ILE A 86 -4.52 8.51 -11.09
CA ILE A 86 -5.39 9.26 -12.00
C ILE A 86 -6.79 9.29 -11.41
N ARG A 87 -7.39 10.48 -11.23
CA ARG A 87 -8.65 10.67 -10.50
C ARG A 87 -9.80 9.81 -11.04
N THR A 88 -9.98 9.71 -12.35
CA THR A 88 -11.03 8.89 -13.01
C THR A 88 -10.90 7.38 -12.77
N THR A 89 -9.70 6.89 -12.44
CA THR A 89 -9.44 5.45 -12.21
C THR A 89 -8.96 5.17 -10.79
N LEU A 90 -9.13 6.15 -9.90
CA LEU A 90 -8.59 6.13 -8.56
C LEU A 90 -9.32 5.12 -7.69
N MET A 91 -8.60 4.11 -7.21
CA MET A 91 -9.14 3.08 -6.31
C MET A 91 -8.96 3.41 -4.83
N THR A 92 -8.12 4.39 -4.53
CA THR A 92 -7.72 4.78 -3.17
C THR A 92 -7.96 6.28 -2.95
N PRO A 93 -9.22 6.75 -3.03
CA PRO A 93 -9.53 8.16 -2.79
C PRO A 93 -9.34 8.53 -1.32
N VAL A 94 -9.30 9.84 -1.06
CA VAL A 94 -9.25 10.39 0.30
C VAL A 94 -10.46 9.92 1.10
N LYS A 95 -10.28 9.46 2.35
CA LYS A 95 -11.32 8.85 3.18
C LYS A 95 -12.56 9.74 3.33
N GLU A 96 -12.43 11.06 3.41
CA GLU A 96 -13.59 11.95 3.54
C GLU A 96 -14.49 11.97 2.29
N ARG A 97 -13.99 11.46 1.15
CA ARG A 97 -14.72 11.40 -0.13
C ARG A 97 -15.39 10.04 -0.37
N ILE A 98 -15.36 9.14 0.61
CA ILE A 98 -15.92 7.79 0.48
C ILE A 98 -17.25 7.73 1.21
N TRP A 99 -18.32 7.56 0.43
CA TRP A 99 -19.62 7.25 1.00
C TRP A 99 -19.66 5.79 1.51
N GLY A 100 -20.18 5.58 2.71
CA GLY A 100 -20.29 4.26 3.33
C GLY A 100 -18.98 3.65 3.85
N ALA A 101 -17.90 4.44 3.94
CA ALA A 101 -16.61 4.06 4.55
C ALA A 101 -15.96 2.76 4.01
N LYS A 102 -16.27 2.37 2.77
CA LYS A 102 -15.68 1.18 2.12
C LYS A 102 -14.36 1.52 1.45
N LEU A 103 -13.30 1.60 2.25
CA LEU A 103 -11.93 1.73 1.76
C LEU A 103 -11.43 0.40 1.19
N TYR A 104 -10.64 0.47 0.10
CA TYR A 104 -9.87 -0.68 -0.34
C TYR A 104 -8.74 -0.94 0.65
N SER A 105 -8.83 -2.05 1.38
CA SER A 105 -7.81 -2.50 2.32
C SER A 105 -6.95 -3.59 1.69
N PHE A 106 -5.63 -3.54 1.93
CA PHE A 106 -4.70 -4.58 1.52
C PHE A 106 -4.89 -5.88 2.31
N GLY A 107 -5.58 -5.84 3.44
CA GLY A 107 -5.90 -7.03 4.23
C GLY A 107 -6.69 -6.69 5.47
N THR A 108 -6.72 -7.60 6.43
CA THR A 108 -7.28 -7.39 7.76
C THR A 108 -6.11 -7.33 8.75
N PRO A 109 -5.85 -6.17 9.38
CA PRO A 109 -4.83 -6.05 10.42
C PRO A 109 -5.22 -6.89 11.64
N HIS A 110 -4.27 -7.20 12.52
CA HIS A 110 -4.50 -7.98 13.76
C HIS A 110 -5.14 -9.36 13.54
N ASN A 111 -4.98 -9.96 12.35
CA ASN A 111 -5.60 -11.23 12.02
C ASN A 111 -4.57 -12.37 12.02
N THR A 112 -4.90 -13.53 12.61
CA THR A 112 -4.02 -14.70 12.59
C THR A 112 -4.27 -15.62 11.40
N ASN A 113 -5.33 -15.37 10.62
CA ASN A 113 -5.58 -16.05 9.37
C ASN A 113 -4.65 -15.49 8.27
N PRO A 114 -3.77 -16.32 7.68
CA PRO A 114 -2.79 -15.85 6.72
C PRO A 114 -3.39 -15.36 5.40
N LEU A 115 -4.61 -15.77 5.04
CA LEU A 115 -5.29 -15.31 3.82
C LEU A 115 -5.94 -13.94 3.99
N LEU A 116 -6.13 -13.50 5.24
CA LEU A 116 -6.69 -12.20 5.57
C LEU A 116 -5.60 -11.22 6.00
N ASN A 117 -4.54 -11.68 6.65
CA ASN A 117 -3.45 -10.84 7.15
C ASN A 117 -2.45 -10.43 6.05
N THR A 118 -2.94 -9.90 4.93
CA THR A 118 -2.16 -9.53 3.76
C THR A 118 -1.78 -8.05 3.72
N THR A 119 -2.01 -7.33 4.81
CA THR A 119 -1.51 -5.96 5.02
C THR A 119 0.01 -5.91 4.86
N LEU A 120 0.52 -4.78 4.40
CA LEU A 120 1.89 -4.64 3.94
C LEU A 120 2.84 -4.47 5.11
N LYS A 121 3.74 -5.43 5.32
CA LYS A 121 4.59 -5.48 6.52
C LYS A 121 5.98 -4.94 6.23
N TYR A 122 6.45 -4.03 7.09
CA TYR A 122 7.78 -3.44 7.02
C TYR A 122 8.42 -3.36 8.41
N LYS A 123 9.76 -3.39 8.45
CA LYS A 123 10.58 -3.49 9.67
C LYS A 123 11.21 -2.17 10.07
N GLN A 124 11.59 -1.33 9.11
CA GLN A 124 12.39 -0.12 9.34
C GLN A 124 11.76 1.12 8.70
N ASN A 125 11.35 1.03 7.43
CA ASN A 125 10.84 2.19 6.73
C ASN A 125 9.82 1.88 5.64
N VAL A 126 8.97 2.86 5.38
CA VAL A 126 8.04 2.88 4.26
C VAL A 126 8.15 4.20 3.51
N THR A 127 8.06 4.15 2.18
CA THR A 127 7.92 5.34 1.34
C THR A 127 7.09 5.01 0.09
N VAL A 128 6.96 5.95 -0.83
CA VAL A 128 6.24 5.81 -2.08
C VAL A 128 7.12 6.20 -3.26
N ALA A 129 6.88 5.59 -4.41
CA ALA A 129 7.43 5.99 -5.70
C ALA A 129 6.27 6.39 -6.62
N CYS A 130 6.35 7.60 -7.15
CA CYS A 130 5.28 8.23 -7.92
C CYS A 130 5.77 8.55 -9.34
N LEU A 131 5.11 8.00 -10.36
CA LEU A 131 5.41 8.26 -11.76
C LEU A 131 4.44 9.28 -12.33
N ALA A 132 4.96 10.43 -12.75
CA ALA A 132 4.19 11.42 -13.48
C ALA A 132 3.83 10.91 -14.89
N GLY A 133 2.69 11.35 -15.38
CA GLY A 133 2.20 11.10 -16.73
C GLY A 133 2.94 11.87 -17.81
N PRO A 134 2.54 11.71 -19.08
CA PRO A 134 3.21 12.30 -20.23
C PRO A 134 2.99 13.81 -20.32
N ALA A 135 3.86 14.59 -20.95
CA ALA A 135 3.80 16.06 -20.90
C ALA A 135 2.46 16.70 -21.37
N ALA A 136 1.69 16.02 -22.23
CA ALA A 136 0.39 16.47 -22.71
C ALA A 136 -0.78 16.24 -21.72
N ALA A 137 -0.57 15.40 -20.70
CA ALA A 137 -1.58 15.02 -19.70
C ALA A 137 -1.01 14.93 -18.26
N GLY A 138 0.29 15.12 -18.07
CA GLY A 138 1.00 14.90 -16.83
C GLY A 138 0.89 16.12 -15.93
N ILE A 139 1.67 16.09 -14.84
CA ILE A 139 1.82 17.19 -13.87
C ILE A 139 2.66 18.33 -14.47
N THR A 140 2.35 18.71 -15.69
CA THR A 140 3.00 19.77 -16.46
C THR A 140 1.96 20.80 -16.92
N GLY A 141 0.94 21.05 -16.10
CA GLY A 141 0.31 22.35 -15.93
C GLY A 141 0.86 22.98 -14.65
N ALA A 142 1.30 24.23 -14.70
CA ALA A 142 1.87 24.89 -13.55
C ALA A 142 0.84 25.00 -12.41
N SER A 143 0.88 24.13 -11.39
CA SER A 143 0.66 24.39 -9.94
C SER A 143 0.05 23.26 -9.11
N GLN A 144 -0.32 22.11 -9.68
CA GLN A 144 -1.14 21.15 -8.91
C GLN A 144 -0.28 20.12 -8.17
N GLN A 145 -0.38 20.17 -6.84
CA GLN A 145 0.24 19.19 -5.96
C GLN A 145 -0.63 17.93 -5.89
N TYR A 146 0.00 16.77 -5.83
CA TYR A 146 -0.63 15.54 -5.37
C TYR A 146 -0.17 15.20 -3.96
N ARG A 147 -0.98 14.41 -3.26
CA ARG A 147 -0.66 13.90 -1.92
C ARG A 147 -0.91 12.41 -1.84
N VAL A 148 0.00 11.68 -1.24
CA VAL A 148 -0.13 10.25 -0.97
C VAL A 148 0.02 10.01 0.52
N ARG A 149 -0.98 9.39 1.14
CA ARG A 149 -0.97 9.03 2.55
C ARG A 149 -1.06 7.52 2.70
N LEU A 150 -0.25 6.95 3.57
CA LEU A 150 -0.30 5.54 3.94
C LEU A 150 -0.79 5.43 5.37
N TRP A 151 -1.80 4.58 5.60
CA TRP A 151 -2.43 4.41 6.90
C TRP A 151 -2.28 2.98 7.38
N GLY A 152 -2.12 2.82 8.69
CA GLY A 152 -2.02 1.50 9.28
C GLY A 152 -1.64 1.53 10.75
N TYR A 153 -0.94 0.49 11.19
CA TYR A 153 -0.63 0.26 12.60
C TYR A 153 0.87 0.09 12.78
N VAL A 154 1.35 0.44 13.97
CA VAL A 154 2.71 0.16 14.41
C VAL A 154 2.67 -0.48 15.78
N TYR A 155 3.49 -1.50 15.93
CA TYR A 155 3.57 -2.33 17.10
C TYR A 155 4.95 -2.22 17.72
N LYS A 156 5.02 -2.24 19.04
CA LYS A 156 6.27 -2.61 19.70
C LYS A 156 6.55 -4.09 19.45
N ALA A 157 7.79 -4.41 19.08
CA ALA A 157 8.21 -5.76 18.72
C ALA A 157 7.96 -6.78 19.84
N ALA A 158 8.03 -6.33 21.10
CA ALA A 158 7.73 -7.14 22.28
C ALA A 158 6.22 -7.42 22.47
N GLU A 159 5.34 -6.57 21.93
CA GLU A 159 3.88 -6.65 22.10
C GLU A 159 3.20 -7.45 20.98
N LEU A 160 3.92 -7.72 19.89
CA LEU A 160 3.41 -8.44 18.72
C LEU A 160 2.72 -9.78 19.05
N PRO A 161 3.26 -10.65 19.92
CA PRO A 161 2.55 -11.89 20.26
C PRO A 161 1.18 -11.65 20.90
N ALA A 162 1.07 -10.64 21.77
CA ALA A 162 -0.18 -10.28 22.43
C ALA A 162 -1.19 -9.66 21.45
N ALA A 163 -0.71 -8.79 20.56
CA ALA A 163 -1.53 -8.14 19.53
C ALA A 163 -2.18 -9.14 18.55
N PHE A 164 -1.58 -10.33 18.38
CA PHE A 164 -2.05 -11.37 17.46
C PHE A 164 -2.49 -12.66 18.18
N ASN A 165 -3.23 -12.55 19.28
CA ASN A 165 -3.90 -13.66 19.99
C ASN A 165 -2.97 -14.87 20.27
N GLY A 166 -1.81 -14.60 20.88
CA GLY A 166 -0.83 -15.64 21.22
C GLY A 166 0.30 -15.78 20.19
N GLY A 167 0.33 -14.94 19.15
CA GLY A 167 1.52 -14.71 18.36
C GLY A 167 1.89 -15.81 17.40
N MET A 168 0.89 -16.47 16.79
CA MET A 168 1.12 -17.51 15.78
C MET A 168 0.28 -17.27 14.54
N MET A 169 0.92 -17.30 13.38
CA MET A 169 0.26 -17.29 12.08
C MET A 169 -0.26 -18.70 11.75
N LEU A 170 -1.56 -18.81 11.50
CA LEU A 170 -2.26 -20.09 11.41
C LEU A 170 -2.16 -20.69 10.00
N PHE A 171 -1.03 -21.34 9.71
CA PHE A 171 -0.90 -22.28 8.60
C PHE A 171 -1.14 -23.73 9.06
N PRO A 172 -1.56 -24.65 8.15
CA PRO A 172 -1.90 -24.42 6.74
C PRO A 172 -3.22 -23.66 6.58
N ALA A 173 -3.36 -22.96 5.46
CA ALA A 173 -4.62 -22.33 5.07
C ALA A 173 -5.14 -22.93 3.77
N ALA A 174 -6.44 -22.78 3.51
CA ALA A 174 -7.07 -23.38 2.34
C ALA A 174 -7.95 -22.36 1.61
N LEU A 175 -7.84 -22.34 0.28
CA LEU A 175 -8.72 -21.59 -0.59
C LEU A 175 -9.68 -22.57 -1.27
N THR A 176 -10.97 -22.42 -0.99
CA THR A 176 -12.03 -23.30 -1.51
C THR A 176 -12.75 -22.63 -2.68
N ASP A 177 -12.54 -23.14 -3.89
CA ASP A 177 -13.34 -22.81 -5.07
C ASP A 177 -14.57 -23.74 -5.10
N ARG A 178 -15.70 -23.23 -4.61
CA ARG A 178 -16.96 -24.00 -4.57
C ARG A 178 -17.49 -24.33 -5.96
N THR A 179 -17.32 -23.42 -6.93
CA THR A 179 -17.80 -23.60 -8.30
C THR A 179 -17.09 -24.75 -8.99
N ARG A 180 -15.78 -24.89 -8.77
CA ARG A 180 -14.97 -25.97 -9.34
C ARG A 180 -14.77 -27.17 -8.42
N ARG A 181 -15.42 -27.18 -7.24
CA ARG A 181 -15.27 -28.20 -6.19
C ARG A 181 -13.80 -28.53 -5.88
N ARG A 182 -12.96 -27.50 -5.82
CA ARG A 182 -11.51 -27.64 -5.61
C ARG A 182 -11.10 -26.89 -4.34
N THR A 183 -10.23 -27.52 -3.57
CA THR A 183 -9.53 -26.87 -2.46
C THR A 183 -8.04 -26.79 -2.80
N VAL A 184 -7.49 -25.59 -2.71
CA VAL A 184 -6.05 -25.35 -2.83
C VAL A 184 -5.49 -25.14 -1.43
N ASN A 185 -4.65 -26.06 -0.99
CA ASN A 185 -3.99 -25.98 0.31
C ASN A 185 -2.69 -25.18 0.19
N ILE A 186 -2.52 -24.21 1.08
CA ILE A 186 -1.34 -23.40 1.25
C ILE A 186 -0.65 -23.91 2.50
N VAL A 187 0.31 -24.83 2.29
CA VAL A 187 0.98 -25.56 3.36
C VAL A 187 2.32 -24.90 3.67
N LYS A 188 2.45 -24.39 4.91
CA LYS A 188 3.67 -23.85 5.50
C LYS A 188 3.72 -24.24 6.97
N THR A 189 4.91 -24.27 7.55
CA THR A 189 5.03 -24.34 9.02
C THR A 189 4.37 -23.09 9.63
N PRO A 190 3.62 -23.23 10.74
CA PRO A 190 3.16 -22.08 11.50
C PRO A 190 4.33 -21.14 11.81
N ILE A 191 4.10 -19.84 11.62
CA ILE A 191 5.13 -18.82 11.78
C ILE A 191 4.83 -18.07 13.09
N PRO A 192 5.75 -18.02 14.07
CA PRO A 192 5.56 -17.16 15.22
C PRO A 192 5.53 -15.71 14.77
N ILE A 193 4.73 -14.87 15.42
CA ILE A 193 4.57 -13.45 15.13
C ILE A 193 5.40 -12.66 16.14
N ASN A 194 6.56 -12.20 15.70
CA ASN A 194 7.48 -11.40 16.51
C ASN A 194 8.30 -10.44 15.62
N GLY A 195 9.16 -9.63 16.25
CA GLY A 195 9.96 -8.64 15.53
C GLY A 195 10.91 -9.20 14.46
N GLU A 196 11.35 -10.46 14.58
CA GLU A 196 12.29 -11.06 13.61
C GLU A 196 11.58 -11.72 12.43
N THR A 197 10.41 -12.29 12.69
CA THR A 197 9.59 -12.98 11.69
C THR A 197 8.64 -12.05 10.94
N TRP A 198 8.53 -10.79 11.34
CA TRP A 198 7.53 -9.84 10.82
C TRP A 198 7.46 -9.78 9.28
N GLN A 199 8.61 -9.66 8.61
CA GLN A 199 8.68 -9.60 7.14
C GLN A 199 8.43 -10.95 6.44
N THR A 200 8.41 -12.05 7.19
CA THR A 200 8.15 -13.41 6.66
C THR A 200 6.66 -13.78 6.68
N LEU A 201 5.83 -12.96 7.34
CA LEU A 201 4.39 -13.10 7.38
C LEU A 201 3.75 -12.71 6.03
N PRO A 202 2.49 -13.12 5.76
CA PRO A 202 1.75 -12.66 4.59
C PRO A 202 1.75 -11.12 4.45
N GLY A 203 1.89 -10.61 3.24
CA GLY A 203 2.11 -9.19 2.96
C GLY A 203 3.50 -8.64 3.30
N GLY A 204 4.41 -9.46 3.82
CA GLY A 204 5.82 -9.12 4.02
C GLY A 204 6.71 -9.46 2.83
N VAL A 205 7.85 -8.78 2.70
CA VAL A 205 8.78 -8.91 1.56
C VAL A 205 9.60 -10.20 1.58
N ASN A 206 9.88 -10.77 2.75
CA ASN A 206 10.79 -11.90 2.97
C ASN A 206 10.03 -13.23 3.21
N GLN A 207 8.86 -13.39 2.60
CA GLN A 207 8.07 -14.61 2.70
C GLN A 207 8.75 -15.81 2.02
N GLY A 208 8.80 -16.95 2.72
CA GLY A 208 9.04 -18.24 2.08
C GLY A 208 7.91 -18.62 1.11
N ILE A 209 8.17 -19.53 0.17
CA ILE A 209 7.16 -20.04 -0.78
C ILE A 209 6.24 -21.05 -0.07
N PRO A 210 4.92 -21.07 -0.32
CA PRO A 210 4.15 -20.13 -1.15
C PRO A 210 3.98 -18.75 -0.50
N LYS A 211 4.02 -17.70 -1.32
CA LYS A 211 3.82 -16.30 -0.90
C LYS A 211 2.33 -15.94 -0.92
N VAL A 212 1.88 -15.19 0.07
CA VAL A 212 0.51 -14.68 0.19
C VAL A 212 0.58 -13.16 0.32
N ASN A 213 0.08 -12.44 -0.68
CA ASN A 213 0.14 -10.98 -0.76
C ASN A 213 -1.22 -10.41 -1.16
N ALA A 214 -1.47 -9.18 -0.75
CA ALA A 214 -2.55 -8.40 -1.33
C ALA A 214 -2.26 -8.16 -2.82
N PHE A 215 -3.31 -8.09 -3.63
CA PHE A 215 -3.16 -7.88 -5.07
C PHE A 215 -4.09 -6.78 -5.55
N ALA A 216 -3.50 -5.70 -6.06
CA ALA A 216 -4.22 -4.61 -6.71
C ALA A 216 -3.39 -4.13 -7.89
N ARG A 217 -3.92 -4.26 -9.10
CA ARG A 217 -3.31 -3.70 -10.29
C ARG A 217 -4.39 -3.07 -11.15
N TYR A 218 -4.11 -1.89 -11.70
CA TYR A 218 -4.87 -1.32 -12.80
C TYR A 218 -4.14 -1.63 -14.11
N ALA A 219 -4.88 -1.72 -15.20
CA ALA A 219 -4.33 -1.89 -16.53
C ALA A 219 -4.79 -0.72 -17.40
N TYR A 220 -3.88 -0.22 -18.24
CA TYR A 220 -4.23 0.62 -19.37
C TYR A 220 -4.00 -0.19 -20.62
N ASN A 221 -4.98 -0.17 -21.52
CA ASN A 221 -4.79 -0.75 -22.84
C ASN A 221 -3.75 0.08 -23.59
N ALA A 222 -2.79 -0.60 -24.21
CA ALA A 222 -1.76 0.06 -25.01
C ALA A 222 -2.33 0.77 -26.26
N ARG A 223 -3.59 0.49 -26.61
CA ARG A 223 -4.36 1.11 -27.69
C ARG A 223 -5.78 1.41 -27.18
N ALA A 224 -6.41 2.45 -27.71
CA ALA A 224 -7.85 2.65 -27.54
C ALA A 224 -8.56 1.39 -28.03
N THR A 225 -9.40 0.83 -27.19
CA THR A 225 -10.32 -0.26 -27.56
C THR A 225 -11.65 0.43 -27.77
N ASP A 226 -11.87 0.78 -29.03
CA ASP A 226 -13.12 1.02 -29.74
C ASP A 226 -14.08 2.05 -29.12
N GLY A 227 -14.09 3.24 -29.74
CA GLY A 227 -15.16 4.24 -29.59
C GLY A 227 -16.28 4.03 -30.60
#